data_AF-A0A7U3Q5E1-F1
#
_entry.id   AF-A0A7U3Q5E1-F1
#
_cell.length_a   1.000
_cell.length_b   1.000
_cell.length_c   1.000
_cell.angle_alpha   90.00
_cell.angle_beta   90.00
_cell.angle_gamma   90.00
#
_symmetry.space_group_name_H-M   'P 1'
#
loop_
_entity.id
_entity.type
_entity.pdbx_description
1 polymer ?
#
loop_
_entity_poly.entity_id
_entity_poly.type
_entity_poly.pdbx_seq_one_letter_code
_entity_poly.pdbx_strand_id
1 'polypeptide(L)'
;MKRALYLLLIYISVFASCTITSSEKDQKAYIDKAFTVTESFYKSLSKKNYSNIHSLFGTSSKFTKEQVNLMVNQIIGVSEQRFGVIESRRLKSNTNLVTKKSGPVVNCDVIYETVRNNKNYLENFKLSLFENQIKITDYFVTPVENKK
;
A
#
# COMPACT_ATOMS: atom_id res chain seq x y z
N MET A 1 -10.20 -62.71 13.91
CA MET A 1 -11.11 -62.25 12.82
C MET A 1 -10.54 -60.96 12.24
N LYS A 2 -10.00 -61.01 11.02
CA LYS A 2 -9.38 -59.86 10.35
C LYS A 2 -10.46 -59.13 9.55
N ARG A 3 -10.75 -57.86 9.87
CA ARG A 3 -11.64 -57.02 9.06
C ARG A 3 -10.82 -56.44 7.91
N ALA A 4 -11.10 -56.89 6.68
CA ALA A 4 -10.60 -56.26 5.47
C ALA A 4 -11.33 -54.91 5.29
N LEU A 5 -10.57 -53.82 5.34
CA LEU A 5 -11.05 -52.48 5.06
C LEU A 5 -11.08 -52.31 3.53
N TYR A 6 -12.27 -52.25 2.94
CA TYR A 6 -12.43 -51.88 1.54
C TYR A 6 -12.22 -50.36 1.43
N LEU A 7 -11.03 -49.95 1.02
CA LEU A 7 -10.77 -48.58 0.59
C LEU A 7 -11.47 -48.36 -0.75
N LEU A 8 -12.63 -47.69 -0.69
CA LEU A 8 -13.32 -47.19 -1.86
C LEU A 8 -12.51 -46.01 -2.42
N LEU A 9 -11.66 -46.31 -3.41
CA LEU A 9 -11.11 -45.33 -4.34
C LEU A 9 -12.26 -44.75 -5.16
N ILE A 10 -12.76 -43.58 -4.79
CA ILE A 10 -13.41 -42.69 -5.75
C ILE A 10 -12.54 -41.45 -5.89
N TYR A 11 -11.85 -41.47 -7.01
CA TYR A 11 -11.03 -40.44 -7.60
C TYR A 11 -11.96 -39.28 -8.06
N ILE A 12 -11.42 -38.06 -7.97
CA ILE A 12 -11.82 -36.84 -8.70
C ILE A 12 -13.12 -36.13 -8.28
N SER A 13 -12.98 -35.10 -7.45
CA SER A 13 -13.24 -33.77 -7.99
C SER A 13 -11.91 -33.04 -8.06
N VAL A 14 -11.47 -32.80 -9.30
CA VAL A 14 -10.47 -31.79 -9.61
C VAL A 14 -10.99 -30.52 -8.96
N PHE A 15 -10.42 -30.14 -7.80
CA PHE A 15 -10.35 -28.73 -7.51
C PHE A 15 -9.48 -28.20 -8.64
N ALA A 16 -10.14 -27.76 -9.71
CA ALA A 16 -9.63 -26.67 -10.49
C ALA A 16 -9.58 -25.53 -9.48
N SER A 17 -8.51 -25.50 -8.69
CA SER A 17 -8.01 -24.26 -8.15
C SER A 17 -7.71 -23.46 -9.40
N CYS A 18 -8.73 -22.74 -9.85
CA CYS A 18 -8.56 -21.58 -10.69
C CYS A 18 -7.74 -20.65 -9.80
N THR A 19 -6.43 -20.89 -9.75
CA THR A 19 -5.46 -19.90 -9.34
C THR A 19 -5.74 -18.78 -10.30
N ILE A 20 -6.43 -17.76 -9.82
CA ILE A 20 -6.53 -16.47 -10.49
C ILE A 20 -5.10 -15.97 -10.50
N THR A 21 -4.34 -16.37 -11.51
CA THR A 21 -3.17 -15.65 -11.95
C THR A 21 -3.72 -14.30 -12.34
N SER A 22 -3.61 -13.30 -11.46
CA SER A 22 -4.00 -11.94 -11.80
C SER A 22 -3.34 -11.61 -13.13
N SER A 23 -4.11 -11.26 -14.16
CA SER A 23 -3.51 -10.96 -15.45
C SER A 23 -2.54 -9.79 -15.29
N GLU A 24 -1.47 -9.75 -16.08
CA GLU A 24 -0.53 -8.61 -16.07
C GLU A 24 -1.26 -7.26 -16.27
N LYS A 25 -2.38 -7.29 -16.99
CA LYS A 25 -3.30 -6.16 -17.19
C LYS A 25 -3.94 -5.69 -15.87
N ASP A 26 -4.39 -6.62 -15.02
CA ASP A 26 -4.97 -6.28 -13.71
C ASP A 26 -3.90 -5.71 -12.78
N GLN A 27 -2.70 -6.29 -12.79
CA GLN A 27 -1.57 -5.81 -11.99
C GLN A 27 -1.19 -4.37 -12.35
N LYS A 28 -1.07 -4.07 -13.66
CA LYS A 28 -0.81 -2.71 -14.14
C LYS A 28 -1.89 -1.73 -13.70
N ALA A 29 -3.17 -2.11 -13.80
CA ALA A 29 -4.27 -1.27 -13.35
C ALA A 29 -4.23 -0.96 -11.84
N TYR A 30 -3.79 -1.91 -11.01
CA TYR A 30 -3.61 -1.66 -9.57
C TYR A 30 -2.45 -0.71 -9.28
N ILE A 31 -1.35 -0.86 -10.00
CA ILE A 31 -0.18 0.03 -9.90
C ILE A 31 -0.57 1.46 -10.30
N ASP A 32 -1.28 1.64 -11.41
CA ASP A 32 -1.75 2.96 -11.86
C ASP A 32 -2.70 3.61 -10.84
N LYS A 33 -3.57 2.82 -10.21
CA LYS A 33 -4.42 3.29 -9.11
C LYS A 33 -3.60 3.69 -7.87
N ALA A 34 -2.56 2.93 -7.52
CA ALA A 34 -1.68 3.26 -6.41
C ALA A 34 -0.98 4.62 -6.64
N PHE A 35 -0.48 4.87 -7.85
CA PHE A 35 0.07 6.19 -8.20
C PHE A 35 -0.96 7.30 -8.12
N THR A 36 -2.18 7.05 -8.58
CA THR A 36 -3.27 8.04 -8.49
C THR A 36 -3.54 8.43 -7.03
N VAL A 37 -3.51 7.45 -6.11
CA VAL A 37 -3.72 7.69 -4.67
C VAL A 37 -2.57 8.49 -4.07
N THR A 38 -1.31 8.17 -4.37
CA THR A 38 -0.15 8.90 -3.84
C THR A 38 -0.04 10.33 -4.41
N GLU A 39 -0.37 10.54 -5.68
CA GLU A 39 -0.46 11.89 -6.26
C GLU A 39 -1.60 12.71 -5.65
N SER A 40 -2.75 12.10 -5.38
CA SER A 40 -3.88 12.73 -4.66
C SER A 40 -3.49 13.13 -3.24
N PHE A 41 -2.71 12.30 -2.55
CA PHE A 41 -2.16 12.61 -1.24
C PHE A 41 -1.32 13.88 -1.27
N TYR A 42 -0.33 13.96 -2.16
CA TYR A 42 0.53 15.15 -2.27
C TYR A 42 -0.24 16.42 -2.67
N LYS A 43 -1.19 16.30 -3.60
CA LYS A 43 -2.06 17.42 -4.00
C LYS A 43 -2.93 17.92 -2.84
N SER A 44 -3.31 17.02 -1.94
CA SER A 44 -4.12 17.34 -0.77
C SER A 44 -3.27 17.93 0.35
N LEU A 45 -2.04 17.44 0.52
CA LEU A 45 -1.05 17.99 1.43
C LEU A 45 -0.70 19.44 1.07
N SER A 46 -0.39 19.72 -0.20
CA SER A 46 -0.07 21.08 -0.66
C SER A 46 -1.24 22.06 -0.51
N LYS A 47 -2.47 21.57 -0.59
CA LYS A 47 -3.70 22.34 -0.39
C LYS A 47 -4.17 22.39 1.07
N LYS A 48 -3.46 21.74 1.99
CA LYS A 48 -3.90 21.56 3.39
C LYS A 48 -5.32 20.97 3.51
N ASN A 49 -5.72 20.13 2.54
CA ASN A 49 -7.02 19.47 2.53
C ASN A 49 -6.95 18.15 3.29
N TYR A 50 -6.96 18.24 4.62
CA TYR A 50 -6.76 17.10 5.50
C TYR A 50 -7.91 16.11 5.47
N SER A 51 -9.14 16.58 5.28
CA SER A 51 -10.31 15.70 5.07
C SER A 51 -10.09 14.74 3.90
N ASN A 52 -9.53 15.25 2.78
CA ASN A 52 -9.18 14.39 1.66
C ASN A 52 -7.97 13.49 1.96
N ILE A 53 -6.98 13.93 2.75
CA ILE A 53 -5.91 13.04 3.18
C ILE A 53 -6.48 11.87 3.99
N HIS A 54 -7.36 12.12 4.97
CA HIS A 54 -8.01 11.06 5.75
C HIS A 54 -8.74 10.03 4.87
N SER A 55 -9.42 10.48 3.80
CA SER A 55 -10.18 9.57 2.92
C SER A 55 -9.31 8.64 2.08
N LEU A 56 -8.02 8.98 1.90
CA LEU A 56 -7.04 8.15 1.19
C LEU A 56 -6.50 7.01 2.04
N PHE A 57 -6.61 7.08 3.36
CA PHE A 57 -6.20 6.01 4.26
C PHE A 57 -7.29 4.97 4.44
N GLY A 58 -6.87 3.70 4.50
CA GLY A 58 -7.77 2.57 4.71
C GLY A 58 -8.02 2.39 6.20
N THR A 59 -9.26 2.08 6.57
CA THR A 59 -9.55 1.57 7.91
C THR A 59 -9.72 0.06 7.85
N SER A 60 -9.21 -0.65 8.84
CA SER A 60 -9.36 -2.09 8.98
C SER A 60 -9.44 -2.46 10.46
N SER A 61 -9.70 -3.72 10.78
CA SER A 61 -9.61 -4.20 12.17
C SER A 61 -8.24 -4.01 12.81
N LYS A 62 -7.18 -3.81 12.00
CA LYS A 62 -5.81 -3.49 12.44
C LYS A 62 -5.47 -2.00 12.35
N PHE A 63 -6.32 -1.21 11.72
CA PHE A 63 -6.15 0.23 11.49
C PHE A 63 -7.48 0.93 11.75
N THR A 64 -7.77 1.22 13.01
CA THR A 64 -9.00 1.91 13.40
C THR A 64 -9.02 3.34 12.87
N LYS A 65 -10.20 3.94 12.81
CA LYS A 65 -10.37 5.36 12.47
C LYS A 65 -9.50 6.27 13.35
N GLU A 66 -9.35 5.93 14.63
CA GLU A 66 -8.51 6.67 15.58
C GLU A 66 -7.02 6.56 15.22
N GLN A 67 -6.53 5.37 14.85
CA GLN A 67 -5.15 5.18 14.41
C GLN A 67 -4.87 5.92 13.11
N VAL A 68 -5.81 5.90 12.15
CA VAL A 68 -5.72 6.72 10.93
C VAL A 68 -5.65 8.20 11.26
N ASN A 69 -6.48 8.67 12.20
CA ASN A 69 -6.44 10.06 12.62
C ASN A 69 -5.11 10.45 13.25
N LEU A 70 -4.56 9.59 14.11
CA LEU A 70 -3.25 9.82 14.72
C LEU A 70 -2.14 9.87 13.67
N MET A 71 -2.12 8.96 12.71
CA MET A 71 -1.14 8.98 11.61
C MET A 71 -1.25 10.24 10.77
N VAL A 72 -2.46 10.61 10.33
CA VAL A 72 -2.67 11.79 9.51
C VAL A 72 -2.24 13.05 10.27
N ASN A 73 -2.59 13.16 11.55
CA ASN A 73 -2.14 14.25 12.40
C ASN A 73 -0.62 14.27 12.57
N GLN A 74 0.03 13.10 12.70
CA GLN A 74 1.49 13.01 12.74
C GLN A 74 2.13 13.44 11.41
N ILE A 75 1.56 13.06 10.28
CA ILE A 75 2.05 13.48 8.95
C ILE A 75 1.94 15.00 8.79
N ILE A 76 0.78 15.57 9.12
CA ILE A 76 0.51 16.99 8.96
C ILE A 76 1.32 17.82 9.96
N GLY A 77 1.32 17.41 11.23
CA GLY A 77 1.91 18.17 12.32
C GLY A 77 3.42 17.93 12.47
N VAL A 78 3.87 16.67 12.37
CA VAL A 78 5.26 16.31 12.67
C VAL A 78 6.12 16.31 11.43
N SER A 79 5.67 15.80 10.28
CA SER A 79 6.57 15.67 9.12
C SER A 79 6.96 17.02 8.52
N GLU A 80 6.04 17.97 8.35
CA GLU A 80 6.39 19.30 7.84
C GLU A 80 7.26 20.08 8.84
N GLN A 81 6.96 20.00 10.13
CA GLN A 81 7.76 20.67 11.17
C GLN A 81 9.16 20.05 11.31
N ARG A 82 9.27 18.72 11.25
CA ARG A 82 10.52 17.99 11.49
C ARG A 82 11.41 17.92 10.25
N PHE A 83 10.83 17.76 9.06
CA PHE A 83 11.59 17.52 7.82
C PHE A 83 11.55 18.71 6.86
N GLY A 84 10.63 19.66 7.05
CA GLY A 84 10.39 20.78 6.13
C GLY A 84 9.28 20.48 5.12
N VAL A 85 8.89 21.50 4.36
CA VAL A 85 7.92 21.38 3.27
C VAL A 85 8.56 20.65 2.08
N ILE A 86 7.77 19.90 1.31
CA ILE A 86 8.23 19.27 0.06
C ILE A 86 8.50 20.34 -0.98
N GLU A 87 9.76 20.49 -1.38
CA GLU A 87 10.20 21.39 -2.45
C GLU A 87 10.11 20.71 -3.81
N SER A 88 10.49 19.42 -3.88
CA SER A 88 10.36 18.62 -5.09
C SER A 88 10.21 17.13 -4.76
N ARG A 89 9.71 16.36 -5.73
CA ARG A 89 9.60 14.89 -5.64
C ARG A 89 9.89 14.22 -6.98
N ARG A 90 10.44 13.02 -6.92
CA ARG A 90 10.70 12.13 -8.06
C ARG A 90 10.32 10.70 -7.68
N LEU A 91 9.63 9.99 -8.55
CA LEU A 91 9.35 8.57 -8.35
C LEU A 91 10.66 7.76 -8.43
N LYS A 92 10.97 6.95 -7.41
CA LYS A 92 12.22 6.19 -7.33
C LYS A 92 12.05 4.71 -7.66
N SER A 93 10.94 4.09 -7.26
CA SER A 93 10.66 2.69 -7.55
C SER A 93 9.15 2.47 -7.65
N ASN A 94 8.77 1.67 -8.65
CA ASN A 94 7.41 1.16 -8.79
C ASN A 94 7.26 -0.10 -7.92
N THR A 95 6.31 -0.04 -7.01
CA THR A 95 5.39 -1.13 -6.64
C THR A 95 5.94 -2.55 -6.70
N ASN A 96 6.46 -3.03 -5.57
CA ASN A 96 6.54 -4.48 -5.33
C ASN A 96 5.12 -5.00 -5.10
N LEU A 97 4.51 -5.62 -6.11
CA LEU A 97 3.22 -6.26 -5.97
C LEU A 97 3.38 -7.54 -5.14
N VAL A 98 2.99 -7.53 -3.87
CA VAL A 98 3.01 -8.74 -3.03
C VAL A 98 1.59 -9.31 -2.94
N THR A 99 1.27 -10.23 -3.86
CA THR A 99 0.04 -11.03 -3.82
C THR A 99 0.22 -12.21 -2.86
N LYS A 100 -0.63 -12.33 -1.84
CA LYS A 100 -0.62 -13.51 -0.96
C LYS A 100 -1.30 -14.70 -1.64
N LYS A 101 -0.78 -15.91 -1.40
CA LYS A 101 -1.29 -17.21 -1.89
C LYS A 101 -2.74 -17.54 -1.48
N SER A 102 -3.38 -16.76 -0.61
CA SER A 102 -4.67 -17.08 0.02
C SER A 102 -5.67 -15.92 -0.08
N GLY A 103 -6.02 -15.54 -1.32
CA GLY A 103 -6.99 -14.48 -1.65
C GLY A 103 -6.32 -13.21 -2.24
N PRO A 104 -7.10 -12.32 -2.88
CA PRO A 104 -6.57 -11.16 -3.62
C PRO A 104 -6.19 -10.02 -2.67
N VAL A 105 -5.24 -10.27 -1.75
CA VAL A 105 -4.58 -9.17 -1.04
C VAL A 105 -3.53 -8.60 -1.97
N VAL A 106 -3.86 -7.46 -2.57
CA VAL A 106 -2.95 -6.70 -3.43
C VAL A 106 -2.27 -5.65 -2.55
N ASN A 107 -0.98 -5.83 -2.30
CA ASN A 107 -0.15 -4.82 -1.62
C ASN A 107 0.77 -4.13 -2.64
N CYS A 108 0.92 -2.83 -2.49
CA CYS A 108 1.68 -1.96 -3.37
C CYS A 108 2.59 -1.05 -2.53
N ASP A 109 3.89 -1.06 -2.79
CA ASP A 109 4.83 -0.12 -2.18
C ASP A 109 5.24 0.96 -3.20
N VAL A 110 4.91 2.22 -2.95
CA VAL A 110 5.29 3.33 -3.83
C VAL A 110 6.33 4.19 -3.13
N ILE A 111 7.50 4.36 -3.75
CA ILE A 111 8.62 5.11 -3.14
C ILE A 111 8.93 6.34 -3.98
N TYR A 112 8.87 7.49 -3.34
CA TYR A 112 9.33 8.77 -3.88
C TYR A 112 10.64 9.19 -3.22
N GLU A 113 11.51 9.77 -4.00
CA GLU A 113 12.61 10.61 -3.51
C GLU A 113 12.11 12.05 -3.46
N THR A 114 12.24 12.71 -2.32
CA THR A 114 11.74 14.07 -2.10
C THR A 114 12.83 14.98 -1.58
N VAL A 115 12.85 16.23 -2.00
CA VAL A 115 13.70 17.27 -1.43
C VAL A 115 12.86 18.08 -0.44
N ARG A 116 13.35 18.21 0.79
CA ARG A 116 12.79 19.06 1.85
C ARG A 116 13.94 19.79 2.55
N ASN A 117 13.88 21.12 2.67
CA ASN A 117 14.94 21.95 3.26
C ASN A 117 16.34 21.61 2.70
N ASN A 118 16.47 21.52 1.37
CA ASN A 118 17.72 21.14 0.68
C ASN A 118 18.30 19.75 1.05
N LYS A 119 17.51 18.86 1.66
CA LYS A 119 17.91 17.49 2.00
C LYS A 119 17.03 16.48 1.28
N ASN A 120 17.63 15.36 0.89
CA ASN A 120 16.92 14.26 0.24
C ASN A 120 16.31 13.30 1.27
N TYR A 121 15.08 12.89 1.00
CA TYR A 121 14.35 11.90 1.79
C TYR A 121 13.72 10.86 0.86
N LEU A 122 13.44 9.68 1.41
CA LEU A 122 12.59 8.68 0.79
C LEU A 122 11.24 8.68 1.49
N GLU A 123 10.18 8.92 0.71
CA GLU A 123 8.80 8.78 1.15
C GLU A 123 8.24 7.46 0.62
N ASN A 124 7.94 6.55 1.55
CA ASN A 124 7.43 5.23 1.23
C ASN A 124 5.96 5.14 1.62
N PHE A 125 5.12 4.82 0.64
CA PHE A 125 3.69 4.57 0.80
C PHE A 125 3.44 3.08 0.68
N LYS A 126 2.82 2.49 1.70
CA LYS A 126 2.27 1.13 1.61
C LYS A 126 0.79 1.23 1.33
N LEU A 127 0.33 0.63 0.24
CA LEU A 127 -1.06 0.65 -0.18
C LEU A 127 -1.62 -0.77 -0.29
N SER A 128 -2.91 -0.91 0.01
CA SER A 128 -3.63 -2.18 -0.16
C SER A 128 -5.02 -1.95 -0.73
N LEU A 129 -5.56 -2.99 -1.38
CA LEU A 129 -6.94 -3.03 -1.83
C LEU A 129 -7.90 -3.28 -0.66
N PHE A 130 -8.85 -2.36 -0.45
CA PHE A 130 -9.97 -2.48 0.48
C PHE A 130 -11.26 -2.14 -0.26
N GLU A 131 -12.26 -3.03 -0.23
CA GLU A 131 -13.59 -2.76 -0.82
C GLU A 131 -13.50 -2.20 -2.26
N ASN A 132 -12.65 -2.81 -3.10
CA ASN A 132 -12.35 -2.40 -4.47
C ASN A 132 -11.66 -1.02 -4.65
N GLN A 133 -11.17 -0.41 -3.57
CA GLN A 133 -10.41 0.83 -3.58
C GLN A 133 -8.98 0.60 -3.08
N ILE A 134 -8.00 1.18 -3.77
CA ILE A 134 -6.63 1.22 -3.23
C ILE A 134 -6.58 2.31 -2.16
N LYS A 135 -6.06 1.96 -0.98
CA LYS A 135 -5.92 2.87 0.15
C LYS A 135 -4.52 2.82 0.73
N ILE A 136 -4.07 3.94 1.28
CA ILE A 136 -2.83 4.02 2.06
C ILE A 136 -3.06 3.29 3.39
N THR A 137 -2.17 2.35 3.68
CA THR A 137 -2.12 1.62 4.96
C THR A 137 -1.01 2.12 5.86
N ASP A 138 0.04 2.69 5.26
CA ASP A 138 1.22 3.14 5.98
C ASP A 138 1.98 4.20 5.19
N TYR A 139 2.71 5.06 5.89
CA TYR A 139 3.51 6.13 5.30
C TYR A 139 4.74 6.44 6.16
N PHE A 140 5.91 6.46 5.52
CA PHE A 140 7.19 6.72 6.18
C PHE A 140 8.03 7.73 5.42
N VAL A 141 8.75 8.57 6.17
CA VAL A 141 9.76 9.49 5.65
C VAL A 141 11.12 9.08 6.22
N THR A 142 12.07 8.74 5.36
CA THR A 142 13.43 8.31 5.75
C THR A 142 14.46 9.27 5.17
N PRO A 143 15.34 9.89 5.99
CA PRO A 143 16.45 10.68 5.46
C PRO A 143 17.36 9.83 4.57
N VAL A 144 17.79 10.37 3.43
CA VAL A 144 18.85 9.76 2.63
C VAL A 144 20.19 10.20 3.21
N GLU A 145 20.90 9.30 3.87
CA GLU A 145 22.27 9.57 4.28
C GLU A 145 23.14 9.73 3.03
N ASN A 146 23.67 10.93 2.82
CA ASN A 146 24.77 11.11 1.89
C ASN A 146 25.97 10.39 2.50
N LYS A 147 26.34 9.22 1.96
CA LYS A 147 27.67 8.67 2.19
C LYS A 147 28.68 9.71 1.72
N LYS A 148 29.34 10.36 2.68
CA LYS A 148 30.53 11.18 2.42
C LYS A 148 31.69 10.27 2.03
#